data_AF-A0A2G9NG43-F1
#
_entry.id   AF-A0A2G9NG43-F1
#
_cell.length_a   1.000
_cell.length_b   1.000
_cell.length_c   1.000
_cell.angle_alpha   90.00
_cell.angle_beta   90.00
_cell.angle_gamma   90.00
#
_symmetry.space_group_name_H-M   'P 1'
#
loop_
_entity.id
_entity.type
_entity.pdbx_description
1 polymer ?
#
loop_
_entity_poly.entity_id
_entity_poly.type
_entity_poly.pdbx_seq_one_letter_code
_entity_poly.pdbx_strand_id
1 'polypeptide(L)'
;MKQWHELLQEHLLIRGLLDQLEVFIIEQDEIDLDKLSRTLSNIDTLWNAHEEKEEKFLKKISDWGVNLPNEKMIIEEHREIRGHWKILQKSLKSKNKQEVLVTLDTDGKMVIEKFRSHMAREEGSIQKALMTSNPLPNQLEGNF
;
A
#
# COMPACT_ATOMS: atom_id res chain seq x y z
N MET A 1 3.57 4.85 -19.21
CA MET A 1 3.28 3.41 -19.13
C MET A 1 4.27 2.64 -18.24
N LYS A 2 5.58 2.77 -18.41
CA LYS A 2 6.59 2.08 -17.57
C LYS A 2 6.39 2.30 -16.06
N GLN A 3 6.25 3.56 -15.62
CA GLN A 3 6.03 3.89 -14.19
C GLN A 3 4.76 3.24 -13.61
N TRP A 4 3.66 3.20 -14.36
CA TRP A 4 2.45 2.52 -13.90
C TRP A 4 2.66 1.01 -13.74
N HIS A 5 3.37 0.39 -14.69
CA HIS A 5 3.70 -1.02 -14.58
C HIS A 5 4.59 -1.32 -13.36
N GLU A 6 5.54 -0.43 -13.03
CA GLU A 6 6.37 -0.54 -11.83
C GLU A 6 5.52 -0.49 -10.55
N LEU A 7 4.56 0.44 -10.44
CA LEU A 7 3.64 0.52 -9.29
C LEU A 7 2.80 -0.75 -9.13
N LEU A 8 2.31 -1.33 -10.23
CA LEU A 8 1.58 -2.60 -10.21
C LEU A 8 2.43 -3.77 -9.71
N GLN A 9 3.72 -3.81 -10.08
CA GLN A 9 4.62 -4.85 -9.55
C GLN A 9 4.86 -4.65 -8.04
N GLU A 10 4.96 -3.41 -7.58
CA GLU A 10 5.05 -3.11 -6.14
C GLU A 10 3.80 -3.53 -5.38
N HIS A 11 2.60 -3.35 -5.94
CA HIS A 11 1.36 -3.87 -5.35
C HIS A 11 1.41 -5.39 -5.16
N LEU A 12 1.92 -6.14 -6.14
CA LEU A 12 2.06 -7.59 -6.02
C LEU A 12 3.02 -7.98 -4.88
N LEU A 13 4.13 -7.26 -4.74
CA LEU A 13 5.08 -7.48 -3.65
C LEU A 13 4.47 -7.14 -2.29
N ILE A 14 3.75 -6.01 -2.17
CA ILE A 14 3.03 -5.62 -0.95
C ILE A 14 1.99 -6.68 -0.60
N ARG A 15 1.16 -7.14 -1.56
CA ARG A 15 0.18 -8.21 -1.36
C ARG A 15 0.82 -9.48 -0.79
N GLY A 16 1.94 -9.93 -1.36
CA GLY A 16 2.65 -11.12 -0.86
C GLY A 16 3.19 -10.96 0.57
N LEU A 17 3.51 -9.75 1.00
CA LEU A 17 3.87 -9.48 2.40
C LEU A 17 2.65 -9.38 3.32
N LEU A 18 1.52 -8.84 2.83
CA LEU A 18 0.25 -8.81 3.56
C LEU A 18 -0.31 -10.22 3.77
N ASP A 19 -0.16 -11.12 2.80
CA ASP A 19 -0.54 -12.52 2.94
C ASP A 19 0.29 -13.21 4.04
N GLN A 20 1.59 -12.89 4.14
CA GLN A 20 2.42 -13.35 5.27
C GLN A 20 1.95 -12.75 6.61
N LEU A 21 1.52 -11.49 6.63
CA LEU A 21 0.95 -10.88 7.82
C LEU A 21 -0.36 -11.55 8.24
N GLU A 22 -1.21 -11.92 7.27
CA GLU A 22 -2.46 -12.64 7.50
C GLU A 22 -2.21 -14.03 8.10
N VAL A 23 -1.16 -14.74 7.66
CA VAL A 23 -0.74 -16.02 8.28
C VAL A 23 -0.44 -15.83 9.75
N PHE A 24 0.27 -14.77 10.17
CA PHE A 24 0.52 -14.50 11.59
C PHE A 24 -0.75 -14.24 12.40
N ILE A 25 -1.78 -13.66 11.76
CA ILE A 25 -3.08 -13.41 12.41
C ILE A 25 -3.86 -14.71 12.58
N ILE A 26 -3.73 -15.66 11.65
CA ILE A 26 -4.41 -16.96 11.69
C ILE A 26 -3.68 -17.92 12.65
N GLU A 27 -2.35 -17.97 12.60
CA GLU A 27 -1.49 -18.90 13.36
C GLU A 27 -0.99 -18.30 14.69
N GLN A 28 -1.91 -17.79 15.52
CA GLN A 28 -1.56 -17.00 16.72
C GLN A 28 -0.72 -17.75 17.77
N ASP A 29 -0.89 -19.07 17.87
CA ASP A 29 -0.26 -19.87 18.94
C ASP A 29 1.27 -19.94 18.80
N GLU A 30 1.78 -19.96 17.57
CA GLU A 30 3.19 -20.18 17.25
C GLU A 30 3.91 -18.92 16.71
N ILE A 31 3.37 -17.73 17.01
CA ILE A 31 3.91 -16.51 16.43
C ILE A 31 5.37 -16.24 16.84
N ASP A 32 6.23 -16.20 15.82
CA ASP A 32 7.62 -15.76 15.92
C ASP A 32 7.66 -14.22 15.79
N LEU A 33 7.89 -13.54 16.92
CA LEU A 33 7.91 -12.07 16.99
C LEU A 33 9.04 -11.44 16.17
N ASP A 34 10.17 -12.12 15.99
CA ASP A 34 11.28 -11.62 15.18
C ASP A 34 10.93 -11.73 13.70
N LYS A 35 10.31 -12.83 13.29
CA LYS A 35 9.80 -13.00 11.92
C LYS A 35 8.70 -11.97 11.61
N LEU A 36 7.74 -11.78 12.51
CA LEU A 36 6.72 -10.75 12.40
C LEU A 36 7.36 -9.35 12.27
N SER A 37 8.32 -9.02 13.14
CA SER A 37 9.00 -7.72 13.11
C SER A 37 9.70 -7.47 11.77
N ARG A 38 10.38 -8.47 11.22
CA ARG A 38 10.99 -8.39 9.88
C ARG A 38 9.94 -8.20 8.79
N THR A 39 8.83 -8.95 8.82
CA THR A 39 7.74 -8.80 7.85
C THR A 39 7.14 -7.40 7.88
N LEU A 40 6.85 -6.85 9.07
CA LEU A 40 6.37 -5.47 9.17
C LEU A 40 7.42 -4.48 8.67
N SER A 41 8.70 -4.63 9.05
CA SER A 41 9.75 -3.72 8.55
C SER A 41 9.87 -3.71 7.02
N ASN A 42 9.69 -4.87 6.38
CA ASN A 42 9.73 -4.99 4.92
C ASN A 42 8.52 -4.30 4.27
N ILE A 43 7.32 -4.47 4.82
CA ILE A 43 6.11 -3.76 4.35
C ILE A 43 6.31 -2.25 4.50
N ASP A 44 6.77 -1.76 5.66
CA ASP A 44 6.98 -0.33 5.89
C ASP A 44 7.94 0.28 4.86
N THR A 45 9.07 -0.39 4.64
CA THR A 45 10.10 0.06 3.69
C THR A 45 9.56 0.11 2.27
N LEU A 46 8.90 -0.96 1.83
CA LEU A 46 8.35 -1.05 0.48
C LEU A 46 7.23 -0.03 0.27
N TRP A 47 6.35 0.12 1.25
CA TRP A 47 5.23 1.04 1.18
C TRP A 47 5.66 2.52 1.21
N ASN A 48 6.63 2.89 2.05
CA ASN A 48 7.22 4.25 2.04
C ASN A 48 7.73 4.60 0.64
N ALA A 49 8.50 3.69 0.03
CA ALA A 49 9.04 3.91 -1.31
C ALA A 49 7.95 3.92 -2.38
N HIS A 50 6.90 3.13 -2.21
CA HIS A 50 5.74 3.07 -3.10
C HIS A 50 4.97 4.40 -3.10
N GLU A 51 4.57 4.91 -1.93
CA GLU A 51 3.84 6.19 -1.80
C GLU A 51 4.61 7.35 -2.44
N GLU A 52 5.94 7.42 -2.23
CA GLU A 52 6.76 8.46 -2.85
C GLU A 52 6.78 8.40 -4.38
N LYS A 53 6.72 7.21 -4.97
CA LYS A 53 6.66 7.02 -6.42
C LYS A 53 5.26 7.31 -6.94
N GLU A 54 4.25 6.88 -6.20
CA GLU A 54 2.85 7.09 -6.50
C GLU A 54 2.56 8.59 -6.54
N GLU A 55 2.93 9.37 -5.52
CA GLU A 55 2.72 10.82 -5.49
C GLU A 55 3.36 11.53 -6.70
N LYS A 56 4.58 11.12 -7.08
CA LYS A 56 5.26 11.64 -8.29
C LYS A 56 4.51 11.25 -9.57
N PHE A 57 3.94 10.05 -9.63
CA PHE A 57 3.18 9.57 -10.77
C PHE A 57 1.83 10.29 -10.88
N LEU A 58 1.08 10.39 -9.78
CA LEU A 58 -0.20 11.11 -9.69
C LEU A 58 -0.05 12.57 -10.11
N LYS A 59 1.01 13.24 -9.63
CA LYS A 59 1.33 14.61 -10.05
C LYS A 59 1.55 14.71 -11.57
N LYS A 60 2.31 13.80 -12.16
CA LYS A 60 2.58 13.83 -13.61
C LYS A 60 1.32 13.64 -14.45
N ILE A 61 0.44 12.71 -14.07
CA ILE A 61 -0.81 12.50 -14.82
C ILE A 61 -1.76 13.68 -14.65
N SER A 62 -1.78 14.32 -13.47
CA SER A 62 -2.50 15.58 -13.24
C SER A 62 -1.96 16.70 -14.14
N ASP A 63 -0.63 16.85 -14.26
CA ASP A 63 0.02 17.79 -15.17
C ASP A 63 -0.30 17.51 -16.66
N TRP A 64 -0.67 16.27 -17.01
CA TRP A 64 -1.15 15.91 -18.35
C TRP A 64 -2.64 16.20 -18.57
N GLY A 65 -3.32 16.82 -17.60
CA GLY A 65 -4.75 17.11 -17.66
C GLY A 65 -5.64 15.90 -17.40
N VAL A 66 -5.09 14.80 -16.89
CA VAL A 66 -5.87 13.63 -16.47
C VAL A 66 -6.45 13.91 -15.09
N ASN A 67 -7.76 14.15 -15.04
CA ASN A 67 -8.45 14.31 -13.77
C ASN A 67 -8.67 12.94 -13.12
N LEU A 68 -8.00 12.68 -12.01
CA LEU A 68 -8.26 11.49 -11.21
C LEU A 68 -9.44 11.74 -10.28
N PRO A 69 -10.55 10.99 -10.43
CA PRO A 69 -11.58 11.02 -9.42
C PRO A 69 -10.95 10.51 -8.12
N ASN A 70 -10.96 11.36 -7.09
CA ASN A 70 -10.61 11.03 -5.70
C ASN A 70 -9.11 11.07 -5.32
N GLU A 71 -8.28 11.92 -5.94
CA GLU A 71 -6.88 12.14 -5.50
C GLU A 71 -6.75 12.45 -3.99
N LYS A 72 -7.64 13.29 -3.45
CA LYS A 72 -7.66 13.60 -2.00
C LYS A 72 -7.95 12.38 -1.12
N MET A 73 -8.77 11.47 -1.62
CA MET A 73 -9.15 10.25 -0.89
C MET A 73 -7.96 9.27 -0.83
N ILE A 74 -7.14 9.18 -1.88
CA ILE A 74 -5.91 8.35 -1.86
C ILE A 74 -4.99 8.80 -0.71
N ILE A 75 -4.77 10.11 -0.58
CA ILE A 75 -3.95 10.68 0.50
C ILE A 75 -4.57 10.44 1.89
N GLU A 76 -5.90 10.52 2.00
CA GLU A 76 -6.60 10.22 3.25
C GLU A 76 -6.48 8.75 3.65
N GLU A 77 -6.54 7.83 2.67
CA GLU A 77 -6.36 6.39 2.89
C GLU A 77 -4.94 6.06 3.37
N HIS A 78 -3.90 6.66 2.78
CA HIS A 78 -2.53 6.55 3.27
C HIS A 78 -2.44 6.90 4.76
N ARG A 79 -3.03 8.03 5.17
CA ARG A 79 -3.02 8.48 6.57
C ARG A 79 -3.72 7.50 7.51
N GLU A 80 -4.86 6.96 7.09
CA GLU A 80 -5.59 5.97 7.89
C GLU A 80 -4.79 4.68 8.08
N ILE A 81 -4.21 4.15 6.99
CA ILE A 81 -3.34 2.96 7.05
C ILE A 81 -2.15 3.24 7.99
N ARG A 82 -1.55 4.45 7.93
CA ARG A 82 -0.44 4.85 8.81
C ARG A 82 -0.85 4.87 10.28
N GLY A 83 -2.11 5.19 10.58
CA GLY A 83 -2.66 5.18 11.93
C GLY A 83 -2.58 3.79 12.55
N HIS A 84 -3.19 2.80 11.91
CA HIS A 84 -3.18 1.41 12.37
C HIS A 84 -1.76 0.81 12.36
N TRP A 85 -0.97 1.15 11.35
CA TRP A 85 0.43 0.72 11.25
C TRP A 85 1.28 1.13 12.46
N LYS A 86 1.12 2.37 12.93
CA LYS A 86 1.83 2.86 14.13
C LYS A 86 1.43 2.09 15.39
N ILE A 87 0.16 1.67 15.49
CA ILE A 87 -0.33 0.88 16.63
C ILE A 87 0.36 -0.50 16.63
N LEU A 88 0.41 -1.18 15.48
CA LEU A 88 1.14 -2.45 15.30
C LEU A 88 2.62 -2.34 15.64
N GLN A 89 3.30 -1.30 15.16
CA GLN A 89 4.72 -1.07 15.48
C GLN A 89 4.93 -0.79 16.98
N LYS A 90 3.97 -0.13 17.63
CA LYS A 90 4.04 0.17 19.07
C LYS A 90 3.87 -1.09 19.91
N SER A 91 2.90 -1.96 19.58
CA SER A 91 2.70 -3.22 20.32
C SER A 91 3.89 -4.16 20.17
N LEU A 92 4.49 -4.23 18.98
CA LEU A 92 5.74 -5.00 18.78
C LEU A 92 6.88 -4.54 19.69
N LYS A 93 7.02 -3.23 19.90
CA LYS A 93 8.07 -2.67 20.76
C LYS A 93 7.87 -3.01 22.24
N SER A 94 6.65 -3.29 22.68
CA SER A 94 6.38 -3.69 24.07
C SER A 94 6.92 -5.09 24.38
N LYS A 95 7.15 -5.93 23.35
CA LYS A 95 7.54 -7.34 23.45
C LYS A 95 6.55 -8.20 24.27
N ASN A 96 5.36 -7.67 24.55
CA ASN A 96 4.31 -8.42 25.23
C ASN A 96 3.52 -9.23 24.18
N LYS A 97 3.73 -10.55 24.15
CA LYS A 97 3.09 -11.45 23.17
C LYS A 97 1.56 -11.28 23.14
N GLN A 98 0.92 -11.18 24.31
CA GLN A 98 -0.54 -11.03 24.37
C GLN A 98 -1.01 -9.71 23.75
N GLU A 99 -0.31 -8.61 24.04
CA GLU A 99 -0.61 -7.31 23.46
C GLU A 99 -0.42 -7.32 21.93
N VAL A 100 0.64 -7.96 21.45
CA VAL A 100 0.90 -8.12 20.01
C VAL A 100 -0.22 -8.92 19.34
N LEU A 101 -0.63 -10.05 19.92
CA LEU A 101 -1.71 -10.87 19.37
C LEU A 101 -3.04 -10.12 19.29
N VAL A 102 -3.42 -9.42 20.36
CA VAL A 102 -4.63 -8.59 20.35
C VAL A 102 -4.55 -7.51 19.28
N THR A 103 -3.40 -6.83 19.18
CA THR A 103 -3.20 -5.76 18.18
C THR A 103 -3.20 -6.30 16.75
N LEU A 104 -2.66 -7.49 16.52
CA LEU A 104 -2.72 -8.17 15.22
C LEU A 104 -4.15 -8.52 14.84
N ASP A 105 -4.93 -9.03 15.79
CA ASP A 105 -6.32 -9.39 15.54
C ASP A 105 -7.20 -8.18 15.21
N THR A 106 -6.92 -7.02 15.81
CA THR A 106 -7.63 -5.76 15.55
C THR A 106 -7.01 -4.98 14.39
N ASP A 107 -5.87 -4.34 14.63
CA ASP A 107 -5.24 -3.39 13.72
C ASP A 107 -4.54 -4.10 12.57
N GLY A 108 -4.05 -5.32 12.76
CA GLY A 108 -3.46 -6.14 11.70
C GLY A 108 -4.46 -6.44 10.59
N LYS A 109 -5.67 -6.91 10.95
CA LYS A 109 -6.75 -7.16 10.00
C LYS A 109 -7.19 -5.87 9.28
N MET A 110 -7.35 -4.78 10.02
CA MET A 110 -7.73 -3.48 9.46
C MET A 110 -6.70 -2.96 8.47
N VAL A 111 -5.40 -3.10 8.77
CA VAL A 111 -4.30 -2.73 7.86
C VAL A 111 -4.37 -3.53 6.57
N ILE A 112 -4.50 -4.85 6.66
CA ILE A 112 -4.55 -5.73 5.48
C ILE A 112 -5.73 -5.36 4.59
N GLU A 113 -6.93 -5.20 5.17
CA GLU A 113 -8.14 -4.85 4.43
C GLU A 113 -7.98 -3.49 3.74
N LYS A 114 -7.49 -2.47 4.46
CA LYS A 114 -7.32 -1.12 3.92
C LYS A 114 -6.28 -1.09 2.79
N PHE A 115 -5.12 -1.75 2.95
CA PHE A 115 -4.14 -1.86 1.87
C PHE A 115 -4.73 -2.52 0.62
N ARG A 116 -5.41 -3.66 0.78
CA ARG A 116 -6.00 -4.40 -0.34
C ARG A 116 -7.05 -3.55 -1.07
N SER A 117 -7.92 -2.87 -0.32
CA SER A 117 -8.95 -1.98 -0.86
C SER A 117 -8.37 -0.77 -1.59
N HIS A 118 -7.34 -0.16 -0.99
CA HIS A 118 -6.64 0.99 -1.54
C HIS A 118 -5.97 0.67 -2.88
N MET A 119 -5.11 -0.36 -2.92
CA MET A 119 -4.46 -0.81 -4.16
C MET A 119 -5.47 -1.17 -5.26
N ALA A 120 -6.56 -1.87 -4.91
CA ALA A 120 -7.60 -2.21 -5.89
C ALA A 120 -8.29 -0.97 -6.47
N ARG A 121 -8.48 0.07 -5.66
CA ARG A 121 -9.12 1.30 -6.08
C ARG A 121 -8.21 2.15 -6.96
N GLU A 122 -6.92 2.23 -6.63
CA GLU A 122 -5.91 2.88 -7.46
C GLU A 122 -5.82 2.21 -8.83
N GLU A 123 -5.69 0.88 -8.84
CA GLU A 123 -5.69 0.06 -10.05
C GLU A 123 -6.90 0.37 -10.94
N GLY A 124 -8.10 0.38 -10.36
CA GLY A 124 -9.32 0.71 -11.10
C GLY A 124 -9.38 2.16 -11.57
N SER A 125 -9.00 3.12 -10.72
CA SER A 125 -9.16 4.55 -10.98
C SER A 125 -8.14 5.05 -12.00
N ILE A 126 -6.88 4.66 -11.84
CA ILE A 126 -5.78 5.02 -12.75
C ILE A 126 -5.99 4.34 -14.10
N GLN A 127 -6.33 3.04 -14.13
CA GLN A 127 -6.60 2.35 -15.40
C GLN A 127 -7.74 3.01 -16.16
N LYS A 128 -8.86 3.33 -15.47
CA LYS A 128 -9.98 4.02 -16.09
C LYS A 128 -9.56 5.38 -16.65
N ALA A 129 -8.84 6.18 -15.87
CA ALA A 129 -8.41 7.52 -16.27
C ALA A 129 -7.46 7.51 -17.49
N LEU A 130 -6.55 6.54 -17.55
CA LEU A 130 -5.65 6.33 -18.69
C LEU A 130 -6.41 5.89 -19.96
N MET A 131 -7.50 5.13 -19.83
CA MET A 131 -8.31 4.72 -20.98
C MET A 131 -9.24 5.81 -21.51
N THR A 132 -9.68 6.74 -20.65
CA THR A 132 -10.63 7.80 -21.02
C THR A 132 -9.96 9.12 -21.45
N SER A 133 -8.65 9.25 -21.28
CA SER A 133 -7.92 10.45 -21.71
C SER A 133 -7.68 10.41 -23.23
N ASN A 134 -8.23 11.38 -23.97
CA ASN A 134 -8.06 11.52 -25.41
C ASN A 134 -7.69 12.98 -25.77
N PRO A 135 -6.61 13.22 -26.55
CA PRO A 135 -5.63 12.22 -26.99
C PRO A 135 -4.78 11.74 -25.81
N LEU A 136 -4.46 10.44 -25.81
CA LEU A 136 -3.32 9.93 -25.04
C LEU A 136 -2.14 10.86 -25.38
N PRO A 137 -1.50 11.52 -24.40
CA PRO A 137 -0.48 12.51 -24.70
C PRO A 137 0.57 11.89 -25.62
N ASN A 138 0.79 12.49 -26.79
CA ASN A 138 1.87 12.13 -27.73
C ASN A 138 3.28 12.14 -27.09
N GLN A 139 3.39 12.52 -25.81
CA GLN A 139 4.61 12.49 -24.99
C GLN A 139 4.86 11.14 -24.29
N LEU A 140 3.97 10.15 -24.43
CA LEU A 140 4.19 8.81 -23.85
C LEU A 140 5.24 7.97 -24.61
N GLU A 141 5.68 8.40 -25.79
CA GLU A 141 6.70 7.73 -26.61
C GLU A 141 8.04 8.48 -26.70
N GLY A 142 8.21 9.63 -26.04
CA GLY A 142 9.37 10.51 -26.24
C GLY A 142 10.43 10.46 -25.13
N ASN A 143 11.62 9.98 -25.49
CA ASN A 143 12.93 10.05 -24.81
C ASN A 143 13.30 8.89 -23.87
N PHE A 144 13.61 7.74 -24.49
CA PHE A 144 14.71 6.88 -24.05
C PHE A 144 16.04 7.44 -24.58
#